data_AF-A0A2G8KAG8-F1
#
_entry.id   AF-A0A2G8KAG8-F1
#
_cell.length_a   1.000
_cell.length_b   1.000
_cell.length_c   1.000
_cell.angle_alpha   90.00
_cell.angle_beta   90.00
_cell.angle_gamma   90.00
#
_symmetry.space_group_name_H-M   'P 1'
#
loop_
_entity.id
_entity.type
_entity.pdbx_description
1 polymer ?
#
loop_
_entity_poly.entity_id
_entity_poly.type
_entity_poly.pdbx_seq_one_letter_code
_entity_poly.pdbx_strand_id
1 'polypeptide(L)'
;MSSRQLLQRTDSIGEDVMTGDSHQPPCQRTGMMCSFQSMSEVQSSIDEIIERFRCTHFNFAEEGFANRGSDSGSELDEPIHIVNIGIEYRTHVSETELSEMFFAICQEKKSDLLEARIRRVTFAVFRERQFPRFFTFRARLDFHEDGIYRHLEPALAFQLEINRMSNFDLKLMDRANYRMHLYLGAAKVQEGQNVTDYRYFLRAIIRHSDLVTKEASFEYLQNEGERMLLEALDELELAFSSQIVRTDCNHIFLNFVPTVNMDPLKIESSLQEMVMRYGPRLWKLRVLQAELKVSVRLPNEDRPVAFRVFVTNESGYNLDISTYQEEVDPVTQQVKFISYGQREGPLHGRFINNPYITKDHLQLKRYQAQTMGTTYAYDFPDMFKQNLEKLWREHKTFFPLTEIPADVIRGNELVLDTNGKLVSMNRMHGENTVRASDWYGGLEVYILHPEYPDGRDVVVIANDITYRIGTFGTDEDDLYEKASKLAREHKIPCIYLSANSGARMGLAEEVKTVLEVAWEDTTQMDKVCTYKAGNK
;
A
#
# COMPACT_ATOMS: atom_id res chain seq x y z
N MET A 1 9.43 -46.89 -6.46
CA MET A 1 8.03 -46.79 -6.00
C MET A 1 7.79 -45.34 -5.59
N SER A 2 7.18 -44.56 -6.47
CA SER A 2 7.00 -43.10 -6.33
C SER A 2 5.57 -42.82 -5.92
N SER A 3 5.38 -42.33 -4.69
CA SER A 3 4.12 -41.80 -4.19
C SER A 3 3.95 -40.37 -4.69
N ARG A 4 3.20 -40.20 -5.79
CA ARG A 4 2.72 -38.90 -6.25
C ARG A 4 1.72 -38.34 -5.22
N GLN A 5 2.10 -37.30 -4.49
CA GLN A 5 1.14 -36.47 -3.75
C GLN A 5 0.29 -35.71 -4.78
N LEU A 6 -0.97 -36.11 -4.88
CA LEU A 6 -2.01 -35.45 -5.68
C LEU A 6 -2.29 -34.06 -5.07
N LEU A 7 -1.93 -33.01 -5.81
CA LEU A 7 -2.65 -31.74 -5.73
C LEU A 7 -4.13 -32.06 -5.92
N GLN A 8 -4.98 -31.57 -5.02
CA GLN A 8 -6.44 -31.70 -5.15
C GLN A 8 -6.83 -30.96 -6.44
N ARG A 9 -7.01 -31.71 -7.52
CA ARG A 9 -7.56 -31.21 -8.78
C ARG A 9 -8.95 -30.68 -8.45
N THR A 10 -9.26 -29.44 -8.82
CA THR A 10 -10.62 -29.12 -9.25
C THR A 10 -10.93 -30.10 -10.37
N ASP A 11 -11.91 -30.98 -10.16
CA ASP A 11 -12.31 -31.97 -11.15
C ASP A 11 -12.64 -31.25 -12.46
N SER A 12 -11.77 -31.41 -13.44
CA SER A 12 -12.08 -31.12 -14.84
C SER A 12 -12.95 -32.26 -15.30
N ILE A 13 -14.25 -31.98 -15.39
CA ILE A 13 -15.22 -32.91 -15.93
C ILE A 13 -15.02 -32.91 -17.46
N GLY A 14 -14.49 -34.02 -17.99
CA GLY A 14 -14.42 -34.24 -19.44
C GLY A 14 -15.82 -34.37 -20.06
N GLU A 15 -15.93 -34.18 -21.38
CA GLU A 15 -17.20 -34.18 -22.13
C GLU A 15 -18.10 -35.39 -21.83
N ASP A 16 -17.52 -36.53 -21.44
CA ASP A 16 -18.23 -37.78 -21.19
C ASP A 16 -19.20 -37.77 -19.99
N VAL A 17 -19.07 -36.85 -19.04
CA VAL A 17 -19.95 -36.82 -17.83
C VAL A 17 -21.17 -35.92 -18.02
N MET A 18 -21.22 -35.10 -19.07
CA MET A 18 -22.39 -34.27 -19.39
C MET A 18 -23.58 -35.08 -19.93
N THR A 19 -23.45 -36.41 -20.01
CA THR A 19 -24.47 -37.33 -20.56
C THR A 19 -25.10 -38.26 -19.52
N GLY A 20 -24.78 -38.12 -18.22
CA GLY A 20 -25.24 -39.04 -17.18
C GLY A 20 -25.93 -38.37 -15.99
N ASP A 21 -27.18 -38.80 -15.73
CA ASP A 21 -27.96 -38.54 -14.51
C ASP A 21 -27.13 -38.79 -13.24
N SER A 22 -26.50 -37.75 -12.71
CA SER A 22 -25.84 -37.79 -11.41
C SER A 22 -26.18 -36.52 -10.63
N HIS A 23 -26.79 -36.70 -9.46
CA HIS A 23 -27.18 -35.62 -8.55
C HIS A 23 -25.95 -34.83 -8.09
N GLN A 24 -25.79 -33.61 -8.61
CA GLN A 24 -24.74 -32.66 -8.22
C GLN A 24 -25.24 -31.65 -7.18
N PRO A 25 -24.36 -31.15 -6.29
CA PRO A 25 -24.72 -30.23 -5.20
C PRO A 25 -25.18 -28.84 -5.69
N PRO A 26 -25.92 -28.07 -4.86
CA PRO A 26 -26.77 -26.96 -5.30
C PRO A 26 -26.09 -25.66 -5.78
N CYS A 27 -24.77 -25.68 -5.98
CA CYS A 27 -23.97 -24.52 -6.34
C CYS A 27 -22.67 -24.98 -6.98
N GLN A 28 -22.67 -25.21 -8.29
CA GLN A 28 -21.43 -25.37 -9.05
C GLN A 28 -21.29 -24.21 -10.04
N ARG A 29 -20.27 -23.38 -9.78
CA ARG A 29 -19.78 -22.42 -10.77
C ARG A 29 -19.16 -23.22 -11.92
N THR A 30 -19.84 -23.30 -13.05
CA THR A 30 -19.30 -23.96 -14.25
C THR A 30 -18.40 -22.99 -15.01
N GLY A 31 -17.25 -23.47 -15.47
CA GLY A 31 -16.36 -22.73 -16.36
C GLY A 31 -16.02 -23.54 -17.59
N MET A 32 -15.80 -22.87 -18.72
CA MET A 32 -15.38 -23.51 -19.96
C MET A 32 -14.11 -22.85 -20.49
N MET A 33 -13.20 -23.67 -21.02
CA MET A 33 -11.98 -23.23 -21.68
C MET A 33 -11.95 -23.75 -23.11
N CYS A 34 -11.84 -22.86 -24.08
CA CYS A 34 -11.81 -23.17 -25.50
C CYS A 34 -10.51 -22.65 -26.11
N SER A 35 -10.01 -23.29 -27.17
CA SER A 35 -8.81 -22.85 -27.88
C SER A 35 -9.07 -22.81 -29.38
N PHE A 36 -8.69 -21.72 -30.03
CA PHE A 36 -8.92 -21.46 -31.45
C PHE A 36 -7.64 -21.02 -32.17
N GLN A 37 -7.57 -21.29 -33.48
CA GLN A 37 -6.42 -20.91 -34.31
C GLN A 37 -6.62 -19.55 -34.98
N SER A 38 -7.86 -19.04 -35.03
CA SER A 38 -8.19 -17.78 -35.68
C SER A 38 -9.37 -17.07 -35.02
N MET A 39 -9.49 -15.74 -35.25
CA MET A 39 -10.63 -14.96 -34.76
C MET A 39 -11.94 -15.32 -35.42
N SER A 40 -11.91 -15.73 -36.69
CA SER A 40 -13.10 -16.15 -37.40
C SER A 40 -13.72 -17.40 -36.78
N GLU A 41 -12.89 -18.34 -36.32
CA GLU A 41 -13.35 -19.53 -35.58
C GLU A 41 -13.99 -19.16 -34.23
N VAL A 42 -13.44 -18.15 -33.54
CA VAL A 42 -14.03 -17.65 -32.30
C VAL A 42 -15.44 -17.11 -32.58
N GLN A 43 -15.60 -16.29 -33.62
CA GLN A 43 -16.90 -15.72 -33.99
C GLN A 43 -17.92 -16.78 -34.40
N SER A 44 -17.50 -17.83 -35.13
CA SER A 44 -18.41 -18.91 -35.54
C SER A 44 -18.81 -19.83 -34.39
N SER A 45 -17.96 -19.96 -33.36
CA SER A 45 -18.16 -20.93 -32.27
C SER A 45 -18.71 -20.30 -30.99
N ILE A 46 -18.76 -18.97 -30.89
CA ILE A 46 -19.20 -18.28 -29.67
C ILE A 46 -20.66 -18.57 -29.30
N ASP A 47 -21.52 -18.73 -30.32
CA ASP A 47 -22.92 -19.08 -30.10
C ASP A 47 -23.06 -20.50 -29.54
N GLU A 48 -22.27 -21.45 -30.04
CA GLU A 48 -22.22 -22.81 -29.48
C GLU A 48 -21.72 -22.78 -28.04
N ILE A 49 -20.67 -21.97 -27.76
CA ILE A 49 -20.11 -21.83 -26.42
C ILE A 49 -21.18 -21.37 -25.43
N ILE A 50 -21.95 -20.34 -25.79
CA ILE A 50 -23.00 -19.77 -24.94
C ILE A 50 -24.13 -20.79 -24.74
N GLU A 51 -24.52 -21.49 -25.80
CA GLU A 51 -25.59 -22.49 -25.73
C GLU A 51 -25.28 -23.65 -24.78
N ARG A 52 -24.01 -24.06 -24.67
CA ARG A 52 -23.59 -25.08 -23.69
C ARG A 52 -23.87 -24.67 -22.24
N PHE A 53 -23.84 -23.38 -21.92
CA PHE A 53 -24.22 -22.86 -20.60
C PHE A 53 -25.74 -22.80 -20.41
N ARG A 54 -26.51 -22.57 -21.48
CA ARG A 54 -27.98 -22.62 -21.42
C ARG A 54 -28.48 -24.05 -21.22
N CYS A 55 -27.86 -25.02 -21.89
CA CYS A 55 -28.16 -26.45 -21.75
C CYS A 55 -27.79 -27.05 -20.39
N THR A 56 -27.00 -26.35 -19.57
CA THR A 56 -26.61 -26.78 -18.21
C THR A 56 -27.56 -26.24 -17.14
N HIS A 57 -28.82 -25.89 -17.49
CA HIS A 57 -29.88 -25.63 -16.51
C HIS A 57 -30.12 -26.89 -15.65
N PHE A 58 -29.41 -26.98 -14.53
CA PHE A 58 -29.73 -27.91 -13.46
C PHE A 58 -31.12 -27.53 -12.94
N ASN A 59 -32.10 -28.40 -13.16
CA ASN A 59 -33.40 -28.33 -12.51
C ASN A 59 -33.18 -28.39 -11.00
N PHE A 60 -33.08 -27.24 -10.34
CA PHE A 60 -33.25 -27.16 -8.90
C PHE A 60 -34.72 -27.40 -8.61
N ALA A 61 -35.10 -28.67 -8.45
CA ALA A 61 -36.41 -29.05 -7.97
C ALA A 61 -36.68 -28.31 -6.65
N GLU A 62 -37.87 -27.72 -6.54
CA GLU A 62 -38.42 -26.91 -5.44
C GLU A 62 -38.56 -27.64 -4.08
N GLU A 63 -37.76 -28.66 -3.78
CA GLU A 63 -37.83 -29.37 -2.50
C GLU A 63 -36.74 -28.88 -1.54
N GLY A 64 -37.00 -27.78 -0.83
CA GLY A 64 -36.30 -27.52 0.45
C GLY A 64 -36.04 -26.07 0.88
N PHE A 65 -36.43 -25.04 0.13
CA PHE A 65 -36.15 -23.64 0.51
C PHE A 65 -37.20 -22.98 1.43
N ALA A 66 -37.92 -23.75 2.23
CA ALA A 66 -38.74 -23.22 3.32
C ALA A 66 -37.96 -23.18 4.64
N ASN A 67 -36.89 -22.37 4.73
CA ASN A 67 -36.35 -21.80 6.00
C ASN A 67 -35.01 -21.06 5.82
N ARG A 68 -34.98 -20.00 5.00
CA ARG A 68 -34.02 -18.90 5.25
C ARG A 68 -34.79 -17.60 5.28
N GLY A 69 -34.67 -16.93 6.43
CA GLY A 69 -35.46 -15.77 6.79
C GLY A 69 -35.39 -14.67 5.74
N SER A 70 -36.52 -14.02 5.59
CA SER A 70 -36.69 -12.74 4.92
C SER A 70 -35.63 -11.74 5.40
N ASP A 71 -34.73 -11.36 4.51
CA ASP A 71 -34.21 -10.01 4.50
C ASP A 71 -34.19 -9.47 3.06
N SER A 72 -34.53 -8.20 2.97
CA SER A 72 -35.11 -7.51 1.83
C SER A 72 -34.13 -7.09 0.74
N GLY A 73 -34.58 -7.13 -0.52
CA GLY A 73 -34.24 -6.09 -1.52
C GLY A 73 -33.24 -6.46 -2.62
N SER A 74 -33.76 -6.99 -3.75
CA SER A 74 -33.26 -6.77 -5.12
C SER A 74 -31.74 -6.68 -5.36
N GLU A 75 -30.98 -7.75 -5.13
CA GLU A 75 -29.76 -8.00 -5.90
C GLU A 75 -30.12 -9.00 -7.01
N LEU A 76 -30.07 -8.56 -8.27
CA LEU A 76 -30.09 -9.49 -9.40
C LEU A 76 -28.95 -10.50 -9.19
N ASP A 77 -29.32 -11.77 -9.02
CA ASP A 77 -28.41 -12.88 -8.70
C ASP A 77 -27.18 -12.84 -9.65
N GLU A 78 -26.00 -12.50 -9.12
CA GLU A 78 -24.81 -12.23 -9.94
C GLU A 78 -24.54 -13.42 -10.89
N PRO A 79 -24.18 -13.17 -12.16
CA PRO A 79 -23.73 -14.23 -13.06
C PRO A 79 -22.54 -15.00 -12.46
N ILE A 80 -22.51 -16.33 -12.63
CA ILE A 80 -21.56 -17.21 -11.94
C ILE A 80 -20.57 -17.93 -12.87
N HIS A 81 -20.89 -18.06 -14.16
CA HIS A 81 -20.12 -18.87 -15.10
C HIS A 81 -18.89 -18.14 -15.64
N ILE A 82 -17.86 -18.88 -16.04
CA ILE A 82 -16.58 -18.32 -16.50
C ILE A 82 -16.22 -18.90 -17.86
N VAL A 83 -15.85 -18.05 -18.81
CA VAL A 83 -15.37 -18.49 -20.13
C VAL A 83 -13.93 -18.02 -20.33
N ASN A 84 -13.05 -18.94 -20.75
CA ASN A 84 -11.68 -18.64 -21.13
C ASN A 84 -11.46 -19.07 -22.58
N ILE A 85 -11.01 -18.15 -23.44
CA ILE A 85 -10.83 -18.37 -24.87
C ILE A 85 -9.35 -18.16 -25.20
N GLY A 86 -8.63 -19.23 -25.50
CA GLY A 86 -7.27 -19.21 -25.99
C GLY A 86 -7.23 -19.00 -27.51
N ILE A 87 -6.38 -18.09 -27.98
CA ILE A 87 -6.26 -17.78 -29.42
C ILE A 87 -4.78 -17.79 -29.79
N GLU A 88 -4.39 -18.61 -30.76
CA GLU A 88 -3.08 -18.53 -31.40
C GLU A 88 -3.11 -17.38 -32.43
N TYR A 89 -2.25 -16.37 -32.26
CA TYR A 89 -2.26 -15.21 -33.15
C TYR A 89 -0.89 -15.05 -33.81
N ARG A 90 -0.84 -15.34 -35.13
CA ARG A 90 0.41 -15.33 -35.91
C ARG A 90 0.79 -13.96 -36.47
N THR A 91 -0.16 -13.02 -36.55
CA THR A 91 0.08 -11.68 -37.08
C THR A 91 0.35 -10.67 -35.96
N HIS A 92 1.24 -9.70 -36.18
CA HIS A 92 1.47 -8.63 -35.21
C HIS A 92 0.33 -7.60 -35.28
N VAL A 93 -0.61 -7.68 -34.35
CA VAL A 93 -1.69 -6.70 -34.13
C VAL A 93 -1.45 -5.97 -32.81
N SER A 94 -1.80 -4.69 -32.74
CA SER A 94 -1.63 -3.88 -31.53
C SER A 94 -2.56 -4.37 -30.40
N GLU A 95 -2.21 -4.08 -29.15
CA GLU A 95 -3.05 -4.49 -28.01
C GLU A 95 -4.38 -3.75 -27.95
N THR A 96 -4.38 -2.48 -28.37
CA THR A 96 -5.57 -1.64 -28.46
C THR A 96 -6.55 -2.22 -29.48
N GLU A 97 -6.06 -2.57 -30.68
CA GLU A 97 -6.88 -3.21 -31.71
C GLU A 97 -7.45 -4.56 -31.23
N LEU A 98 -6.64 -5.39 -30.56
CA LEU A 98 -7.11 -6.66 -30.00
C LEU A 98 -8.22 -6.44 -28.95
N SER A 99 -8.03 -5.48 -28.04
CA SER A 99 -9.02 -5.12 -27.02
C SER A 99 -10.33 -4.65 -27.67
N GLU A 100 -10.26 -3.79 -28.68
CA GLU A 100 -11.43 -3.29 -29.42
C GLU A 100 -12.17 -4.42 -30.15
N MET A 101 -11.45 -5.34 -30.77
CA MET A 101 -12.03 -6.51 -31.43
C MET A 101 -12.75 -7.43 -30.44
N PHE A 102 -12.12 -7.75 -29.30
CA PHE A 102 -12.74 -8.58 -28.27
C PHE A 102 -13.95 -7.89 -27.62
N PHE A 103 -13.85 -6.57 -27.41
CA PHE A 103 -14.94 -5.76 -26.92
C PHE A 103 -16.15 -5.81 -27.86
N ALA A 104 -15.94 -5.66 -29.17
CA ALA A 104 -17.00 -5.74 -30.16
C ALA A 104 -17.75 -7.09 -30.09
N ILE A 105 -17.02 -8.20 -29.98
CA ILE A 105 -17.61 -9.55 -29.84
C ILE A 105 -18.44 -9.66 -28.56
N CYS A 106 -17.91 -9.20 -27.43
CA CYS A 106 -18.63 -9.24 -26.15
C CYS A 106 -19.88 -8.35 -26.14
N GLN A 107 -19.83 -7.19 -26.80
CA GLN A 107 -20.98 -6.29 -26.92
C GLN A 107 -22.06 -6.85 -27.85
N GLU A 108 -21.68 -7.44 -28.97
CA GLU A 108 -22.61 -8.08 -29.90
C GLU A 108 -23.43 -9.18 -29.22
N LYS A 109 -22.78 -9.98 -28.35
CA LYS A 109 -23.40 -11.11 -27.64
C LYS A 109 -23.80 -10.78 -26.20
N LYS A 110 -23.87 -9.50 -25.82
CA LYS A 110 -24.08 -9.07 -24.42
C LYS A 110 -25.32 -9.69 -23.78
N SER A 111 -26.47 -9.67 -24.48
CA SER A 111 -27.72 -10.23 -23.97
C SER A 111 -27.62 -11.73 -23.74
N ASP A 112 -27.02 -12.46 -24.68
CA ASP A 112 -26.88 -13.91 -24.62
C ASP A 112 -25.92 -14.33 -23.49
N LEU A 113 -24.83 -13.57 -23.31
CA LEU A 113 -23.87 -13.79 -22.22
C LEU A 113 -24.52 -13.59 -20.83
N LEU A 114 -25.40 -12.59 -20.68
CA LEU A 114 -26.14 -12.35 -19.44
C LEU A 114 -27.17 -13.44 -19.16
N GLU A 115 -27.92 -13.86 -20.19
CA GLU A 115 -28.92 -14.93 -20.08
C GLU A 115 -28.27 -16.28 -19.72
N ALA A 116 -27.10 -16.56 -20.30
CA ALA A 116 -26.28 -17.72 -19.95
C ALA A 116 -25.55 -17.59 -18.61
N ARG A 117 -25.86 -16.56 -17.80
CA ARG A 117 -25.24 -16.27 -16.50
C ARG A 117 -23.70 -16.27 -16.52
N ILE A 118 -23.09 -15.79 -17.60
CA ILE A 118 -21.63 -15.66 -17.71
C ILE A 118 -21.15 -14.42 -16.96
N ARG A 119 -20.30 -14.65 -15.96
CA ARG A 119 -19.68 -13.62 -15.12
C ARG A 119 -18.56 -12.88 -15.83
N ARG A 120 -17.75 -13.62 -16.58
CA ARG A 120 -16.59 -13.07 -17.28
C ARG A 120 -16.19 -13.92 -18.48
N VAL A 121 -15.66 -13.23 -19.49
CA VAL A 121 -15.00 -13.83 -20.65
C VAL A 121 -13.55 -13.35 -20.65
N THR A 122 -12.60 -14.28 -20.67
CA THR A 122 -11.17 -13.97 -20.70
C THR A 122 -10.57 -14.46 -22.01
N PHE A 123 -10.00 -13.56 -22.81
CA PHE A 123 -9.24 -13.92 -24.00
C PHE A 123 -7.76 -14.02 -23.67
N ALA A 124 -7.15 -15.17 -23.97
CA ALA A 124 -5.74 -15.43 -23.81
C ALA A 124 -5.08 -15.52 -25.20
N VAL A 125 -4.29 -14.50 -25.54
CA VAL A 125 -3.59 -14.42 -26.82
C VAL A 125 -2.20 -15.02 -26.67
N PHE A 126 -1.96 -16.09 -27.42
CA PHE A 126 -0.68 -16.80 -27.46
C PHE A 126 0.13 -16.37 -28.68
N ARG A 127 1.39 -16.00 -28.42
CA ARG A 127 2.39 -15.65 -29.44
C ARG A 127 3.65 -16.45 -29.19
N GLU A 128 4.35 -16.81 -30.26
CA GLU A 128 5.59 -17.58 -30.13
C GLU A 128 6.62 -16.84 -29.25
N ARG A 129 7.15 -17.56 -28.25
CA ARG A 129 8.20 -17.09 -27.34
C ARG A 129 7.85 -15.82 -26.53
N GLN A 130 6.57 -15.48 -26.42
CA GLN A 130 6.10 -14.36 -25.58
C GLN A 130 5.20 -14.88 -24.46
N PHE A 131 5.11 -14.13 -23.38
CA PHE A 131 4.16 -14.41 -22.32
C PHE A 131 2.72 -14.23 -22.85
N PRO A 132 1.77 -15.12 -22.50
CA PRO A 132 0.38 -15.00 -22.95
C PRO A 132 -0.23 -13.67 -22.49
N ARG A 133 -0.95 -13.00 -23.39
CA ARG A 133 -1.63 -11.74 -23.07
C ARG A 133 -3.09 -12.01 -22.75
N PHE A 134 -3.54 -11.56 -21.59
CA PHE A 134 -4.91 -11.77 -21.10
C PHE A 134 -5.73 -10.48 -21.20
N PHE A 135 -6.97 -10.62 -21.68
CA PHE A 135 -7.97 -9.55 -21.74
C PHE A 135 -9.25 -10.06 -21.08
N THR A 136 -9.73 -9.38 -20.05
CA THR A 136 -10.86 -9.88 -19.23
C THR A 136 -12.04 -8.92 -19.33
N PHE A 137 -13.19 -9.42 -19.77
CA PHE A 137 -14.46 -8.70 -19.87
C PHE A 137 -15.44 -9.23 -18.83
N ARG A 138 -16.12 -8.37 -18.07
CA ARG A 138 -16.96 -8.80 -16.94
C ARG A 138 -18.37 -8.25 -17.00
N ALA A 139 -19.35 -9.07 -16.61
CA ALA A 139 -20.75 -8.70 -16.60
C ALA A 139 -21.05 -7.46 -15.75
N ARG A 140 -20.41 -7.31 -14.58
CA ARG A 140 -20.59 -6.14 -13.70
C ARG A 140 -20.13 -4.80 -14.30
N LEU A 141 -19.32 -4.86 -15.37
CA LEU A 141 -18.87 -3.70 -16.13
C LEU A 141 -19.58 -3.66 -17.49
N ASP A 142 -20.77 -4.24 -17.63
CA ASP A 142 -21.49 -4.33 -18.90
C ASP A 142 -20.68 -5.01 -20.02
N PHE A 143 -19.79 -5.94 -19.66
CA PHE A 143 -18.80 -6.55 -20.55
C PHE A 143 -17.84 -5.55 -21.21
N HIS A 144 -17.53 -4.43 -20.55
CA HIS A 144 -16.31 -3.69 -20.80
C HIS A 144 -15.09 -4.43 -20.24
N GLU A 145 -13.93 -4.16 -20.83
CA GLU A 145 -12.67 -4.72 -20.36
C GLU A 145 -12.36 -4.19 -18.95
N ASP A 146 -11.99 -5.10 -18.05
CA ASP A 146 -11.35 -4.71 -16.80
C ASP A 146 -9.83 -4.60 -16.98
N GLY A 147 -9.37 -3.37 -17.19
CA GLY A 147 -7.95 -3.06 -17.34
C GLY A 147 -7.08 -3.44 -16.14
N ILE A 148 -7.65 -3.66 -14.94
CA ILE A 148 -6.90 -4.09 -13.75
C ILE A 148 -6.34 -5.50 -13.92
N TYR A 149 -7.07 -6.38 -14.64
CA TYR A 149 -6.65 -7.76 -14.91
C TYR A 149 -6.03 -7.93 -16.30
N ARG A 150 -5.67 -6.84 -16.99
CA ARG A 150 -4.96 -6.95 -18.26
C ARG A 150 -3.60 -7.63 -18.06
N HIS A 151 -3.28 -8.58 -18.93
CA HIS A 151 -2.12 -9.48 -18.85
C HIS A 151 -2.04 -10.36 -17.60
N LEU A 152 -3.11 -10.39 -16.81
CA LEU A 152 -3.21 -11.19 -15.60
C LEU A 152 -4.35 -12.18 -15.74
N GLU A 153 -4.06 -13.46 -15.56
CA GLU A 153 -5.13 -14.45 -15.47
C GLU A 153 -5.99 -14.16 -14.23
N PRO A 154 -7.32 -13.96 -14.36
CA PRO A 154 -8.16 -13.62 -13.22
C PRO A 154 -8.22 -14.68 -12.12
N ALA A 155 -7.93 -15.94 -12.46
CA ALA A 155 -7.79 -17.03 -11.49
C ALA A 155 -6.50 -16.92 -10.68
N LEU A 156 -5.46 -16.26 -11.17
CA LEU A 156 -4.21 -15.99 -10.45
C LEU A 156 -4.23 -14.66 -9.71
N ALA A 157 -5.14 -13.76 -10.07
CA ALA A 157 -5.17 -12.42 -9.53
C ALA A 157 -5.44 -12.34 -8.01
N PHE A 158 -6.05 -13.36 -7.41
CA PHE A 158 -6.18 -13.43 -5.94
C PHE A 158 -4.81 -13.50 -5.26
N GLN A 159 -3.79 -14.07 -5.92
CA GLN A 159 -2.42 -14.13 -5.41
C GLN A 159 -1.76 -12.77 -5.34
N LEU A 160 -2.26 -11.79 -6.12
CA LEU A 160 -1.82 -10.40 -6.06
C LEU A 160 -2.58 -9.59 -5.01
N GLU A 161 -3.66 -10.11 -4.41
CA GLU A 161 -4.41 -9.45 -3.34
C GLU A 161 -4.85 -8.01 -3.69
N ILE A 162 -5.34 -7.86 -4.92
CA ILE A 162 -5.79 -6.58 -5.46
C ILE A 162 -6.89 -5.95 -4.59
N ASN A 163 -7.68 -6.78 -3.90
CA ASN A 163 -8.71 -6.36 -2.95
C ASN A 163 -8.16 -5.46 -1.82
N ARG A 164 -6.90 -5.62 -1.42
CA ARG A 164 -6.30 -4.76 -0.39
C ARG A 164 -6.07 -3.33 -0.86
N MET A 165 -6.22 -3.04 -2.14
CA MET A 165 -6.13 -1.69 -2.70
C MET A 165 -7.50 -1.07 -2.97
N SER A 166 -8.58 -1.60 -2.38
CA SER A 166 -9.97 -1.16 -2.66
C SER A 166 -10.24 0.32 -2.38
N ASN A 167 -9.46 0.95 -1.51
CA ASN A 167 -9.53 2.38 -1.18
C ASN A 167 -8.92 3.28 -2.26
N PHE A 168 -8.39 2.70 -3.34
CA PHE A 168 -7.77 3.41 -4.44
C PHE A 168 -8.47 3.06 -5.76
N ASP A 169 -8.58 4.05 -6.64
CA ASP A 169 -8.91 3.87 -8.04
C ASP A 169 -7.64 3.49 -8.80
N LEU A 170 -7.62 2.27 -9.33
CA LEU A 170 -6.42 1.67 -9.90
C LEU A 170 -6.39 1.82 -11.42
N LYS A 171 -5.26 2.27 -11.94
CA LYS A 171 -4.92 2.23 -13.36
C LYS A 171 -3.68 1.37 -13.56
N LEU A 172 -3.78 0.31 -14.36
CA LEU A 172 -2.61 -0.46 -14.79
C LEU A 172 -1.74 0.43 -15.70
N MET A 173 -0.45 0.52 -15.38
CA MET A 173 0.54 1.25 -16.16
C MET A 173 1.22 0.31 -17.17
N ASP A 174 1.67 0.88 -18.28
CA ASP A 174 2.48 0.16 -19.26
C ASP A 174 3.83 -0.23 -18.64
N ARG A 175 4.36 -1.39 -19.05
CA ARG A 175 5.53 -2.01 -18.46
C ARG A 175 6.36 -2.74 -19.50
N ALA A 176 7.67 -2.82 -19.29
CA ALA A 176 8.53 -3.68 -20.09
C ALA A 176 8.47 -5.15 -19.60
N ASN A 177 8.27 -5.37 -18.31
CA ASN A 177 8.22 -6.70 -17.70
C ASN A 177 6.81 -7.13 -17.26
N TYR A 178 6.21 -8.06 -18.01
CA TYR A 178 4.87 -8.62 -17.72
C TYR A 178 4.81 -9.57 -16.51
N ARG A 179 5.94 -9.91 -15.86
CA ARG A 179 5.93 -10.70 -14.62
C ARG A 179 5.43 -9.90 -13.41
N MET A 180 5.36 -8.58 -13.55
CA MET A 180 4.92 -7.65 -12.52
C MET A 180 3.78 -6.76 -13.01
N HIS A 181 2.97 -6.25 -12.09
CA HIS A 181 1.74 -5.50 -12.36
C HIS A 181 1.79 -4.16 -11.63
N LEU A 182 1.76 -3.03 -12.36
CA LEU A 182 2.08 -1.69 -11.83
C LEU A 182 0.77 -0.97 -11.85
N TYR A 183 0.26 -0.69 -10.67
CA TYR A 183 -0.96 0.06 -10.56
C TYR A 183 -0.60 1.45 -10.07
N LEU A 184 -0.99 2.47 -10.84
CA LEU A 184 -1.12 3.82 -10.32
C LEU A 184 -2.46 3.87 -9.58
N GLY A 185 -2.41 3.98 -8.26
CA GLY A 185 -3.58 4.13 -7.41
C GLY A 185 -3.81 5.58 -7.03
N ALA A 186 -5.00 6.10 -7.32
CA ALA A 186 -5.48 7.39 -6.83
C ALA A 186 -6.40 7.14 -5.64
N ALA A 187 -6.14 7.74 -4.47
CA ALA A 187 -7.00 7.54 -3.31
C ALA A 187 -8.43 8.02 -3.59
N LYS A 188 -9.42 7.21 -3.20
CA LYS A 188 -10.83 7.58 -3.30
C LYS A 188 -11.15 8.67 -2.29
N VAL A 189 -11.61 9.81 -2.78
CA VAL A 189 -12.00 10.97 -1.98
C VAL A 189 -13.48 11.31 -2.23
N GLN A 190 -14.06 12.14 -1.38
CA GLN A 190 -15.43 12.62 -1.57
C GLN A 190 -15.53 13.48 -2.85
N GLU A 191 -16.69 13.45 -3.51
CA GLU A 191 -16.92 14.19 -4.75
C GLU A 191 -16.64 15.69 -4.56
N GLY A 192 -15.82 16.26 -5.44
CA GLY A 192 -15.42 17.68 -5.42
C GLY A 192 -14.09 17.96 -4.71
N GLN A 193 -13.48 16.99 -4.02
CA GLN A 193 -12.13 17.13 -3.46
C GLN A 193 -11.07 16.67 -4.46
N ASN A 194 -9.97 17.43 -4.57
CA ASN A 194 -8.82 17.02 -5.36
C ASN A 194 -8.09 15.85 -4.68
N VAL A 195 -7.76 14.82 -5.46
CA VAL A 195 -6.94 13.70 -4.98
C VAL A 195 -5.52 14.19 -4.74
N THR A 196 -5.01 14.00 -3.54
CA THR A 196 -3.61 14.35 -3.17
C THR A 196 -2.73 13.12 -2.99
N ASP A 197 -3.32 11.95 -2.76
CA ASP A 197 -2.62 10.69 -2.49
C ASP A 197 -2.61 9.81 -3.74
N TYR A 198 -1.47 9.84 -4.43
CA TYR A 198 -1.18 8.99 -5.58
C TYR A 198 -0.03 8.06 -5.21
N ARG A 199 -0.22 6.75 -5.44
CA ARG A 199 0.78 5.73 -5.11
C ARG A 199 0.98 4.79 -6.28
N TYR A 200 2.23 4.38 -6.48
CA TYR A 200 2.53 3.20 -7.27
C TYR A 200 2.44 1.97 -6.38
N PHE A 201 1.59 1.03 -6.77
CA PHE A 201 1.53 -0.31 -6.23
C PHE A 201 2.15 -1.27 -7.23
N LEU A 202 3.35 -1.74 -6.93
CA LEU A 202 4.01 -2.78 -7.69
C LEU A 202 3.69 -4.13 -7.06
N ARG A 203 3.16 -5.06 -7.85
CA ARG A 203 2.87 -6.41 -7.39
C ARG A 203 3.46 -7.46 -8.33
N ALA A 204 4.13 -8.46 -7.77
CA ALA A 204 4.74 -9.53 -8.54
C ALA A 204 4.54 -10.90 -7.90
N ILE A 205 4.48 -11.93 -8.73
CA ILE A 205 4.40 -13.34 -8.30
C ILE A 205 5.72 -14.01 -8.68
N ILE A 206 6.44 -14.51 -7.70
CA ILE A 206 7.68 -15.25 -7.88
C ILE A 206 7.33 -16.72 -7.95
N ARG A 207 7.70 -17.36 -9.06
CA ARG A 207 7.44 -18.78 -9.34
C ARG A 207 8.75 -19.48 -9.68
N HIS A 208 8.90 -20.72 -9.23
CA HIS A 208 9.98 -21.61 -9.65
C HIS A 208 9.40 -22.92 -10.20
N SER A 209 10.03 -23.42 -11.25
CA SER A 209 9.85 -24.76 -11.82
C SER A 209 10.42 -25.91 -10.97
N ASP A 210 11.40 -25.69 -10.08
CA ASP A 210 12.26 -26.77 -9.59
C ASP A 210 12.14 -27.07 -8.09
N LEU A 211 12.36 -28.35 -7.76
CA LEU A 211 12.42 -28.88 -6.40
C LEU A 211 13.76 -28.46 -5.77
N VAL A 212 13.71 -27.50 -4.86
CA VAL A 212 14.91 -26.96 -4.20
C VAL A 212 15.13 -27.65 -2.84
N THR A 213 16.36 -28.09 -2.55
CA THR A 213 16.76 -28.62 -1.22
C THR A 213 16.67 -27.51 -0.15
N LYS A 214 16.78 -27.84 1.14
CA LYS A 214 16.60 -26.85 2.23
C LYS A 214 17.59 -25.68 2.12
N GLU A 215 18.87 -25.98 1.91
CA GLU A 215 19.95 -24.99 1.83
C GLU A 215 19.83 -24.16 0.55
N ALA A 216 19.56 -24.82 -0.58
CA ALA A 216 19.34 -24.12 -1.84
C ALA A 216 18.05 -23.28 -1.82
N SER A 217 17.06 -23.60 -0.96
CA SER A 217 15.80 -22.85 -0.87
C SER A 217 16.01 -21.44 -0.32
N PHE A 218 16.93 -21.29 0.65
CA PHE A 218 17.28 -19.98 1.22
C PHE A 218 18.06 -19.13 0.24
N GLU A 219 19.12 -19.69 -0.34
CA GLU A 219 19.92 -18.99 -1.35
C GLU A 219 19.08 -18.61 -2.57
N TYR A 220 18.17 -19.49 -2.99
CA TYR A 220 17.21 -19.20 -4.06
C TYR A 220 16.26 -18.06 -3.69
N LEU A 221 15.62 -18.10 -2.51
CA LEU A 221 14.74 -17.02 -2.04
C LEU A 221 15.47 -15.68 -2.01
N GLN A 222 16.71 -15.68 -1.54
CA GLN A 222 17.54 -14.49 -1.47
C GLN A 222 17.87 -13.94 -2.87
N ASN A 223 18.43 -14.77 -3.75
CA ASN A 223 18.86 -14.35 -5.09
C ASN A 223 17.67 -13.94 -5.98
N GLU A 224 16.57 -14.69 -5.95
CA GLU A 224 15.38 -14.35 -6.71
C GLU A 224 14.62 -13.17 -6.13
N GLY A 225 14.52 -13.09 -4.80
CA GLY A 225 13.94 -11.93 -4.13
C GLY A 225 14.69 -10.66 -4.49
N GLU A 226 16.02 -10.69 -4.45
CA GLU A 226 16.89 -9.58 -4.82
C GLU A 226 16.75 -9.22 -6.31
N ARG A 227 16.78 -10.20 -7.22
CA ARG A 227 16.56 -9.97 -8.65
C ARG A 227 15.21 -9.31 -8.91
N MET A 228 14.14 -9.84 -8.34
CA MET A 228 12.78 -9.31 -8.51
C MET A 228 12.62 -7.92 -7.90
N LEU A 229 13.31 -7.64 -6.78
CA LEU A 229 13.35 -6.30 -6.19
C LEU A 229 14.06 -5.31 -7.13
N LEU A 230 15.19 -5.68 -7.73
CA LEU A 230 15.91 -4.82 -8.67
C LEU A 230 15.07 -4.54 -9.93
N GLU A 231 14.48 -5.57 -10.54
CA GLU A 231 13.57 -5.40 -11.68
C GLU A 231 12.38 -4.50 -11.30
N ALA A 232 11.86 -4.62 -10.08
CA ALA A 232 10.79 -3.78 -9.56
C ALA A 232 11.22 -2.31 -9.41
N LEU A 233 12.43 -2.06 -8.90
CA LEU A 233 13.00 -0.71 -8.79
C LEU A 233 13.23 -0.08 -10.16
N ASP A 234 13.71 -0.85 -11.15
CA ASP A 234 13.94 -0.36 -12.51
C ASP A 234 12.61 0.05 -13.19
N GLU A 235 11.56 -0.76 -13.03
CA GLU A 235 10.23 -0.47 -13.54
C GLU A 235 9.57 0.73 -12.83
N LEU A 236 9.79 0.87 -11.52
CA LEU A 236 9.38 2.06 -10.79
C LEU A 236 10.16 3.30 -11.25
N GLU A 237 11.47 3.21 -11.48
CA GLU A 237 12.28 4.32 -12.02
C GLU A 237 11.77 4.78 -13.39
N LEU A 238 11.43 3.83 -14.27
CA LEU A 238 10.83 4.12 -15.58
C LEU A 238 9.46 4.83 -15.43
N ALA A 239 8.60 4.33 -14.54
CA ALA A 239 7.32 4.97 -14.24
C ALA A 239 7.50 6.37 -13.61
N PHE A 240 8.52 6.56 -12.79
CA PHE A 240 8.88 7.87 -12.22
C PHE A 240 9.36 8.86 -13.29
N SER A 241 10.12 8.40 -14.28
CA SER A 241 10.61 9.26 -15.36
C SER A 241 9.51 9.74 -16.32
N SER A 242 8.47 8.91 -16.51
CA SER A 242 7.31 9.21 -17.35
C SER A 242 6.20 9.96 -16.59
N GLN A 243 6.47 10.43 -15.36
CA GLN A 243 5.50 10.92 -14.38
C GLN A 243 4.40 11.81 -14.98
N ILE A 244 3.18 11.30 -14.97
CA ILE A 244 1.96 12.08 -15.23
C ILE A 244 1.54 12.81 -13.94
N VAL A 245 1.77 12.20 -12.78
CA VAL A 245 1.37 12.70 -11.45
C VAL A 245 2.45 12.39 -10.42
N ARG A 246 2.66 13.31 -9.46
CA ARG A 246 3.62 13.12 -8.38
C ARG A 246 3.12 12.07 -7.39
N THR A 247 3.89 11.01 -7.17
CA THR A 247 3.55 9.91 -6.26
C THR A 247 4.32 9.97 -4.95
N ASP A 248 3.75 9.36 -3.92
CA ASP A 248 4.34 9.18 -2.60
C ASP A 248 3.86 7.86 -1.97
N CYS A 249 4.50 7.42 -0.89
CA CYS A 249 4.07 6.23 -0.14
C CYS A 249 3.94 4.96 -1.01
N ASN A 250 4.84 4.80 -1.98
CA ASN A 250 4.80 3.70 -2.93
C ASN A 250 4.96 2.36 -2.21
N HIS A 251 4.37 1.32 -2.81
CA HIS A 251 4.25 0.01 -2.19
C HIS A 251 4.74 -1.10 -3.12
N ILE A 252 5.56 -2.01 -2.59
CA ILE A 252 6.03 -3.20 -3.30
C ILE A 252 5.45 -4.45 -2.63
N PHE A 253 4.77 -5.29 -3.39
CA PHE A 253 4.27 -6.59 -2.93
C PHE A 253 4.88 -7.72 -3.75
N LEU A 254 5.59 -8.62 -3.08
CA LEU A 254 6.18 -9.81 -3.69
C LEU A 254 5.51 -11.06 -3.08
N ASN A 255 4.89 -11.86 -3.92
CA ASN A 255 4.30 -13.14 -3.51
C ASN A 255 5.18 -14.30 -3.98
N PHE A 256 5.89 -14.92 -3.05
CA PHE A 256 6.71 -16.08 -3.27
C PHE A 256 5.89 -17.35 -3.10
N VAL A 257 5.46 -17.92 -4.23
CA VAL A 257 4.55 -19.08 -4.28
C VAL A 257 5.22 -20.40 -3.89
N PRO A 258 6.48 -20.69 -4.27
CA PRO A 258 7.12 -21.94 -3.88
C PRO A 258 7.19 -22.09 -2.36
N THR A 259 6.95 -23.31 -1.87
CA THR A 259 7.08 -23.62 -0.45
C THR A 259 8.53 -23.87 -0.10
N VAL A 260 9.05 -23.16 0.90
CA VAL A 260 10.42 -23.29 1.37
C VAL A 260 10.50 -23.96 2.73
N ASN A 261 11.64 -24.59 3.00
CA ASN A 261 11.89 -25.30 4.26
C ASN A 261 12.97 -24.55 5.05
N MET A 262 12.61 -23.48 5.77
CA MET A 262 13.54 -22.66 6.54
C MET A 262 12.87 -22.02 7.76
N ASP A 263 13.66 -21.38 8.63
CA ASP A 263 13.14 -20.55 9.72
C ASP A 263 12.74 -19.16 9.18
N PRO A 264 11.48 -18.71 9.38
CA PRO A 264 11.02 -17.39 8.96
C PRO A 264 11.89 -16.22 9.45
N LEU A 265 12.51 -16.32 10.63
CA LEU A 265 13.37 -15.24 11.15
C LEU A 265 14.65 -15.05 10.34
N LYS A 266 15.11 -16.08 9.61
CA LYS A 266 16.24 -15.91 8.67
C LYS A 266 15.86 -15.08 7.45
N ILE A 267 14.58 -15.12 7.04
CA ILE A 267 14.06 -14.29 5.95
C ILE A 267 14.12 -12.82 6.36
N GLU A 268 13.73 -12.52 7.60
CA GLU A 268 13.79 -11.17 8.18
C GLU A 268 15.21 -10.59 8.14
N SER A 269 16.21 -11.34 8.62
CA SER A 269 17.61 -10.89 8.60
C SER A 269 18.13 -10.66 7.17
N SER A 270 17.80 -11.53 6.23
CA SER A 270 18.22 -11.38 4.82
C SER A 270 17.59 -10.15 4.17
N LEU A 271 16.29 -9.91 4.41
CA LEU A 271 15.60 -8.73 3.92
C LEU A 271 16.16 -7.44 4.52
N GLN A 272 16.54 -7.46 5.80
CA GLN A 272 17.17 -6.30 6.44
C GLN A 272 18.46 -5.90 5.71
N GLU A 273 19.33 -6.87 5.36
CA GLU A 273 20.55 -6.60 4.60
C GLU A 273 20.26 -6.04 3.19
N MET A 274 19.28 -6.61 2.48
CA MET A 274 18.88 -6.11 1.17
C MET A 274 18.35 -4.67 1.24
N VAL A 275 17.48 -4.38 2.20
CA VAL A 275 16.88 -3.05 2.34
C VAL A 275 17.93 -2.02 2.73
N MET A 276 18.89 -2.37 3.58
CA MET A 276 20.02 -1.49 3.89
C MET A 276 20.90 -1.23 2.67
N ARG A 277 21.14 -2.25 1.84
CA ARG A 277 21.92 -2.13 0.58
C ARG A 277 21.23 -1.23 -0.44
N TYR A 278 19.92 -1.37 -0.61
CA TYR A 278 19.13 -0.65 -1.62
C TYR A 278 18.34 0.54 -1.10
N GLY A 279 18.50 0.89 0.18
CA GLY A 279 17.81 1.97 0.88
C GLY A 279 17.81 3.30 0.12
N PRO A 280 18.94 3.78 -0.43
CA PRO A 280 18.97 5.02 -1.21
C PRO A 280 18.04 5.02 -2.44
N ARG A 281 17.91 3.88 -3.14
CA ARG A 281 17.01 3.75 -4.30
C ARG A 281 15.55 3.70 -3.85
N LEU A 282 15.24 2.90 -2.84
CA LEU A 282 13.89 2.80 -2.25
C LEU A 282 13.41 4.18 -1.77
N TRP A 283 14.29 4.93 -1.11
CA TRP A 283 14.02 6.28 -0.63
C TRP A 283 13.76 7.26 -1.78
N LYS A 284 14.62 7.27 -2.81
CA LYS A 284 14.45 8.11 -4.01
C LYS A 284 13.11 7.83 -4.69
N LEU A 285 12.71 6.56 -4.75
CA LEU A 285 11.44 6.10 -5.31
C LEU A 285 10.26 6.21 -4.35
N ARG A 286 10.44 6.84 -3.18
CA ARG A 286 9.39 7.06 -2.18
C ARG A 286 8.65 5.77 -1.79
N VAL A 287 9.37 4.64 -1.74
CA VAL A 287 8.82 3.36 -1.29
C VAL A 287 8.73 3.41 0.24
N LEU A 288 7.50 3.50 0.75
CA LEU A 288 7.21 3.56 2.18
C LEU A 288 7.12 2.16 2.80
N GLN A 289 6.55 1.22 2.04
CA GLN A 289 6.25 -0.12 2.52
C GLN A 289 6.56 -1.16 1.46
N ALA A 290 7.19 -2.25 1.88
CA ALA A 290 7.33 -3.46 1.10
C ALA A 290 6.76 -4.65 1.87
N GLU A 291 6.18 -5.59 1.15
CA GLU A 291 5.52 -6.77 1.71
C GLU A 291 5.96 -8.00 0.93
N LEU A 292 6.48 -9.00 1.65
CA LEU A 292 6.85 -10.30 1.11
C LEU A 292 5.94 -11.36 1.71
N LYS A 293 5.24 -12.13 0.87
CA LYS A 293 4.49 -13.33 1.28
C LYS A 293 5.27 -14.57 0.87
N VAL A 294 5.52 -15.48 1.81
CA VAL A 294 6.27 -16.73 1.58
C VAL A 294 5.52 -17.90 2.20
N SER A 295 5.42 -19.02 1.48
CA SER A 295 4.93 -20.27 2.04
C SER A 295 6.09 -21.05 2.67
N VAL A 296 6.02 -21.33 3.97
CA VAL A 296 7.08 -22.01 4.72
C VAL A 296 6.55 -23.29 5.34
N ARG A 297 7.29 -24.40 5.21
CA ARG A 297 7.02 -25.62 5.96
C ARG A 297 7.94 -25.68 7.19
N LEU A 298 7.33 -25.55 8.36
CA LEU A 298 8.04 -25.63 9.64
C LEU A 298 8.42 -27.08 9.96
N PRO A 299 9.50 -27.34 10.72
CA PRO A 299 9.95 -28.70 11.04
C PRO A 299 8.91 -29.56 11.77
N ASN A 300 8.02 -28.94 12.54
CA ASN A 300 7.01 -29.60 13.37
C ASN A 300 5.62 -29.63 12.71
N GLU A 301 5.47 -29.11 11.49
CA GLU A 301 4.18 -29.03 10.80
C GLU A 301 4.25 -29.72 9.44
N ASP A 302 3.30 -30.63 9.19
CA ASP A 302 3.19 -31.31 7.91
C ASP A 302 2.66 -30.39 6.80
N ARG A 303 1.88 -29.36 7.18
CA ARG A 303 1.27 -28.42 6.26
C ARG A 303 2.13 -27.15 6.14
N PRO A 304 2.27 -26.60 4.93
CA PRO A 304 2.92 -25.31 4.77
C PRO A 304 2.04 -24.19 5.32
N VAL A 305 2.67 -23.22 5.96
CA VAL A 305 2.03 -22.03 6.53
C VAL A 305 2.53 -20.81 5.79
N ALA A 306 1.64 -19.86 5.53
CA ALA A 306 2.02 -18.60 4.91
C ALA A 306 2.56 -17.63 5.97
N PHE A 307 3.75 -17.12 5.72
CA PHE A 307 4.37 -16.03 6.46
C PHE A 307 4.36 -14.76 5.63
N ARG A 308 4.22 -13.62 6.31
CA ARG A 308 4.37 -12.29 5.72
C ARG A 308 5.42 -11.49 6.46
N VAL A 309 6.33 -10.91 5.71
CA VAL A 309 7.28 -9.93 6.24
C VAL A 309 6.88 -8.57 5.71
N PHE A 310 6.58 -7.66 6.63
CA PHE A 310 6.32 -6.25 6.35
C PHE A 310 7.56 -5.46 6.65
N VAL A 311 7.99 -4.65 5.68
CA VAL A 311 9.09 -3.71 5.82
C VAL A 311 8.48 -2.32 5.67
N THR A 312 8.58 -1.49 6.70
CA THR A 312 8.01 -0.14 6.71
C THR A 312 9.06 0.88 7.11
N ASN A 313 9.06 2.02 6.40
CA ASN A 313 9.97 3.13 6.67
C ASN A 313 9.22 4.45 6.73
N GLU A 314 8.47 4.66 7.82
CA GLU A 314 7.58 5.82 7.98
C GLU A 314 8.31 7.15 8.11
N SER A 315 9.33 7.20 8.97
CA SER A 315 10.09 8.43 9.25
C SER A 315 11.24 8.66 8.27
N GLY A 316 11.61 7.65 7.49
CA GLY A 316 12.79 7.66 6.61
C GLY A 316 14.09 7.24 7.27
N TYR A 317 14.11 7.19 8.60
CA TYR A 317 15.28 6.85 9.40
C TYR A 317 15.07 5.58 10.22
N ASN A 318 13.82 5.16 10.44
CA ASN A 318 13.50 3.93 11.15
C ASN A 318 12.93 2.88 10.21
N LEU A 319 13.69 1.79 10.07
CA LEU A 319 13.23 0.60 9.36
C LEU A 319 12.57 -0.32 10.38
N ASP A 320 11.25 -0.42 10.32
CA ASP A 320 10.51 -1.42 11.09
C ASP A 320 10.23 -2.64 10.21
N ILE A 321 10.68 -3.81 10.68
CA ILE A 321 10.45 -5.09 10.02
C ILE A 321 9.63 -5.94 10.98
N SER A 322 8.44 -6.33 10.53
CA SER A 322 7.50 -7.13 11.29
C SER A 322 7.15 -8.40 10.53
N THR A 323 7.39 -9.54 11.16
CA THR A 323 7.06 -10.87 10.62
C THR A 323 5.74 -11.37 11.21
N TYR A 324 4.84 -11.87 10.37
CA TYR A 324 3.54 -12.41 10.76
C TYR A 324 3.29 -13.78 10.15
N GLN A 325 2.61 -14.62 10.91
CA GLN A 325 2.03 -15.88 10.46
C GLN A 325 0.55 -15.65 10.10
N GLU A 326 0.11 -16.19 8.97
CA GLU A 326 -1.32 -16.25 8.61
C GLU A 326 -2.00 -17.39 9.37
N GLU A 327 -2.93 -17.07 10.27
CA GLU A 327 -3.69 -18.06 11.04
C GLU A 327 -5.19 -17.88 10.85
N VAL A 328 -5.92 -18.99 10.71
CA VAL A 328 -7.39 -18.97 10.65
C VAL A 328 -7.93 -18.78 12.06
N ASP A 329 -8.68 -17.71 12.29
CA ASP A 329 -9.37 -17.52 13.55
C ASP A 329 -10.45 -18.61 13.74
N PRO A 330 -10.42 -19.38 14.83
CA PRO A 330 -11.37 -20.48 15.03
C PRO A 330 -12.82 -20.02 15.15
N VAL A 331 -13.06 -18.78 15.60
CA VAL A 331 -14.41 -18.23 15.82
C VAL A 331 -14.97 -17.65 14.53
N THR A 332 -14.23 -16.76 13.87
CA THR A 332 -14.73 -16.03 12.69
C THR A 332 -14.48 -16.79 11.38
N GLN A 333 -13.65 -17.83 11.40
CA GLN A 333 -13.17 -18.55 10.20
C GLN A 333 -12.47 -17.63 9.19
N GLN A 334 -12.02 -16.45 9.64
CA GLN A 334 -11.27 -15.49 8.84
C GLN A 334 -9.78 -15.58 9.16
N VAL A 335 -8.94 -15.33 8.17
CA VAL A 335 -7.49 -15.35 8.35
C VAL A 335 -7.02 -14.02 8.93
N LYS A 336 -6.24 -14.09 10.01
CA LYS A 336 -5.64 -12.94 10.69
C LYS A 336 -4.12 -13.02 10.71
N PHE A 337 -3.48 -11.88 10.93
CA PHE A 337 -2.06 -11.77 11.19
C PHE A 337 -1.76 -12.06 12.65
N ILE A 338 -0.90 -13.04 12.91
CA ILE A 338 -0.33 -13.30 14.23
C ILE A 338 1.16 -12.98 14.17
N SER A 339 1.63 -12.05 15.02
CA SER A 339 3.05 -11.69 15.05
C SER A 339 3.91 -12.90 15.38
N TYR A 340 5.00 -13.06 14.63
CA TYR A 340 5.95 -14.15 14.79
C TYR A 340 7.31 -13.56 15.17
N GLY A 341 7.74 -13.82 16.41
CA GLY A 341 8.97 -13.25 16.96
C GLY A 341 8.77 -12.78 18.41
N GLN A 342 9.72 -11.99 18.91
CA GLN A 342 9.69 -11.49 20.30
C GLN A 342 8.83 -10.23 20.48
N ARG A 343 8.53 -9.51 19.39
CA ARG A 343 7.78 -8.25 19.42
C ARG A 343 6.46 -8.41 18.70
N GLU A 344 5.40 -7.87 19.28
CA GLU A 344 4.12 -7.73 18.60
C GLU A 344 4.20 -6.56 17.61
N GLY A 345 3.92 -6.86 16.35
CA GLY A 345 3.92 -5.88 15.27
C GLY A 345 2.56 -5.16 15.15
N PRO A 346 2.49 -4.00 14.46
CA PRO A 346 1.31 -3.15 14.39
C PRO A 346 0.05 -3.81 13.77
N LEU A 347 0.24 -4.87 12.98
CA LEU A 347 -0.86 -5.60 12.33
C LEU A 347 -1.33 -6.82 13.12
N HIS A 348 -0.81 -7.07 14.33
CA HIS A 348 -1.22 -8.20 15.16
C HIS A 348 -2.74 -8.23 15.35
N GLY A 349 -3.35 -9.40 15.15
CA GLY A 349 -4.78 -9.64 15.29
C GLY A 349 -5.66 -9.05 14.17
N ARG A 350 -5.09 -8.32 13.21
CA ARG A 350 -5.86 -7.74 12.09
C ARG A 350 -6.09 -8.77 10.99
N PHE A 351 -7.20 -8.65 10.27
CA PHE A 351 -7.52 -9.53 9.14
C PHE A 351 -6.65 -9.26 7.90
N ILE A 352 -6.32 -10.31 7.15
CA ILE A 352 -5.46 -10.22 5.97
C ILE A 352 -6.07 -9.42 4.82
N ASN A 353 -7.39 -9.37 4.75
CA ASN A 353 -8.15 -8.71 3.69
C ASN A 353 -8.34 -7.21 3.96
N ASN A 354 -7.86 -6.70 5.10
CA ASN A 354 -7.95 -5.28 5.43
C ASN A 354 -7.27 -4.45 4.32
N PRO A 355 -7.99 -3.48 3.74
CA PRO A 355 -7.44 -2.65 2.71
C PRO A 355 -6.41 -1.65 3.26
N TYR A 356 -5.46 -1.27 2.40
CA TYR A 356 -4.47 -0.25 2.72
C TYR A 356 -5.15 1.09 2.98
N ILE A 357 -4.70 1.75 4.03
CA ILE A 357 -5.25 3.02 4.47
C ILE A 357 -4.68 4.12 3.56
N THR A 358 -5.54 5.08 3.19
CA THR A 358 -5.15 6.29 2.47
C THR A 358 -4.23 7.16 3.33
N LYS A 359 -3.59 8.16 2.72
CA LYS A 359 -2.56 8.96 3.38
C LYS A 359 -3.15 9.69 4.58
N ASP A 360 -2.58 9.45 5.75
CA ASP A 360 -2.92 10.15 6.97
C ASP A 360 -2.37 11.60 6.95
N HIS A 361 -2.98 12.48 7.73
CA HIS A 361 -2.55 13.87 7.89
C HIS A 361 -1.09 13.97 8.34
N LEU A 362 -0.65 13.05 9.21
CA LEU A 362 0.74 12.96 9.66
C LEU A 362 1.71 12.72 8.50
N GLN A 363 1.38 11.80 7.61
CA GLN A 363 2.21 11.45 6.46
C GLN A 363 2.27 12.60 5.44
N LEU A 364 1.23 13.44 5.36
CA LEU A 364 1.26 14.67 4.57
C LEU A 364 2.29 15.65 5.11
N LYS A 365 2.36 15.85 6.44
CA LYS A 365 3.37 16.70 7.07
C LYS A 365 4.78 16.15 6.88
N ARG A 366 4.99 14.84 7.11
CA ARG A 366 6.27 14.16 6.82
C ARG A 366 6.76 14.42 5.40
N TYR A 367 5.86 14.30 4.44
CA TYR A 367 6.17 14.55 3.04
C TYR A 367 6.54 16.01 2.74
N GLN A 368 5.83 16.98 3.34
CA GLN A 368 6.14 18.40 3.17
C GLN A 368 7.53 18.72 3.72
N ALA A 369 7.86 18.24 4.92
CA ALA A 369 9.19 18.40 5.52
C ALA A 369 10.28 17.79 4.64
N GLN A 370 10.08 16.55 4.17
CA GLN A 370 11.06 15.85 3.32
C GLN A 370 11.24 16.53 1.95
N THR A 371 10.18 17.14 1.39
CA THR A 371 10.28 17.91 0.15
C THR A 371 11.13 19.17 0.34
N MET A 372 11.11 19.75 1.54
CA MET A 372 11.96 20.87 1.95
C MET A 372 13.36 20.43 2.40
N GLY A 373 13.67 19.12 2.34
CA GLY A 373 14.98 18.58 2.68
C GLY A 373 15.25 18.46 4.19
N THR A 374 14.21 18.44 5.02
CA THR A 374 14.35 18.30 6.48
C THR A 374 13.46 17.17 7.03
N THR A 375 13.68 16.80 8.28
CA THR A 375 12.88 15.81 9.01
C THR A 375 11.65 16.48 9.62
N TYR A 376 10.54 15.75 9.66
CA TYR A 376 9.37 16.23 10.37
C TYR A 376 9.63 16.27 11.88
N ALA A 377 9.19 17.34 12.55
CA ALA A 377 9.68 17.63 13.90
C ALA A 377 9.36 16.52 14.93
N TYR A 378 8.24 15.81 14.78
CA TYR A 378 7.88 14.69 15.65
C TYR A 378 8.68 13.41 15.40
N ASP A 379 9.43 13.32 14.31
CA ASP A 379 10.28 12.16 14.03
C ASP A 379 11.70 12.34 14.64
N PHE A 380 12.06 13.53 15.16
CA PHE A 380 13.37 13.76 15.80
C PHE A 380 13.59 12.94 17.09
N PRO A 381 12.61 12.78 18.00
CA PRO A 381 12.78 11.90 19.17
C PRO A 381 13.17 10.47 18.80
N ASP A 382 12.57 9.92 17.73
CA ASP A 382 12.94 8.59 17.21
C ASP A 382 14.36 8.58 16.66
N MET A 383 14.78 9.64 15.95
CA MET A 383 16.17 9.78 15.51
C MET A 383 17.15 9.82 16.69
N PHE A 384 16.82 10.53 17.77
CA PHE A 384 17.64 10.54 18.98
C PHE A 384 17.70 9.16 19.62
N LYS A 385 16.56 8.47 19.74
CA LYS A 385 16.48 7.10 20.27
C LYS A 385 17.48 6.17 19.58
N GLN A 386 17.44 6.12 18.25
CA GLN A 386 18.30 5.24 17.46
C GLN A 386 19.79 5.53 17.64
N ASN A 387 20.15 6.82 17.65
CA ASN A 387 21.55 7.22 17.85
C ASN A 387 22.02 6.88 19.27
N LEU A 388 21.16 7.07 20.28
CA LEU A 388 21.45 6.66 21.66
C LEU A 388 21.62 5.14 21.77
N GLU A 389 20.71 4.35 21.18
CA GLU A 389 20.82 2.89 21.15
C GLU A 389 22.11 2.43 20.46
N LYS A 390 22.55 3.13 19.40
CA LYS A 390 23.83 2.87 18.74
C LYS A 390 25.01 3.16 19.67
N LEU A 391 25.00 4.29 20.37
CA LEU A 391 26.03 4.64 21.36
C LEU A 391 26.10 3.62 22.50
N TRP A 392 24.96 3.17 23.02
CA TRP A 392 24.91 2.12 24.03
C TRP A 392 25.48 0.79 23.53
N ARG A 393 25.17 0.40 22.28
CA ARG A 393 25.75 -0.78 21.63
C ARG A 393 27.26 -0.65 21.48
N GLU A 394 27.76 0.51 21.04
CA GLU A 394 29.19 0.79 20.93
C GLU A 394 29.87 0.72 22.31
N HIS A 395 29.31 1.37 23.32
CA HIS A 395 29.83 1.34 24.70
C HIS A 395 29.91 -0.10 25.25
N LYS A 396 28.89 -0.93 25.00
CA LYS A 396 28.89 -2.33 25.42
C LYS A 396 30.01 -3.16 24.79
N THR A 397 30.50 -2.80 23.60
CA THR A 397 31.66 -3.49 23.01
C THR A 397 32.94 -3.24 23.81
N PHE A 398 33.11 -2.03 24.37
CA PHE A 398 34.21 -1.69 25.25
C PHE A 398 34.00 -2.16 26.70
N PHE A 399 32.75 -2.20 27.16
CA PHE A 399 32.37 -2.57 28.53
C PHE A 399 31.28 -3.66 28.54
N PRO A 400 31.65 -4.95 28.40
CA PRO A 400 30.70 -6.06 28.19
C PRO A 400 29.68 -6.31 29.32
N LEU A 401 30.00 -5.88 30.54
CA LEU A 401 29.12 -6.01 31.71
C LEU A 401 28.01 -4.95 31.76
N THR A 402 28.02 -3.98 30.84
CA THR A 402 27.03 -2.90 30.79
C THR A 402 25.69 -3.44 30.29
N GLU A 403 24.64 -3.28 31.08
CA GLU A 403 23.26 -3.51 30.64
C GLU A 403 22.77 -2.29 29.86
N ILE A 404 22.13 -2.54 28.71
CA ILE A 404 21.55 -1.48 27.89
C ILE A 404 20.12 -1.26 28.38
N PRO A 405 19.71 -0.03 28.75
CA PRO A 405 18.34 0.26 29.13
C PRO A 405 17.35 -0.12 28.01
N ALA A 406 16.18 -0.66 28.39
CA ALA A 406 15.12 -0.98 27.43
C ALA A 406 14.57 0.27 26.73
N ASP A 407 14.42 1.38 27.47
CA ASP A 407 14.01 2.69 26.95
C ASP A 407 15.12 3.71 27.21
N VAL A 408 15.92 4.03 26.20
CA VAL A 408 17.03 4.99 26.30
C VAL A 408 16.59 6.45 26.28
N ILE A 409 15.33 6.72 25.96
CA ILE A 409 14.76 8.06 25.83
C ILE A 409 13.28 8.05 26.21
N ARG A 410 12.83 9.09 26.89
CA ARG A 410 11.41 9.35 27.19
C ARG A 410 11.15 10.83 26.94
N GLY A 411 10.04 11.15 26.28
CA GLY A 411 9.71 12.54 25.94
C GLY A 411 8.29 12.88 26.35
N ASN A 412 8.11 14.08 26.88
CA ASN A 412 6.81 14.72 27.02
C ASN A 412 6.77 15.98 26.16
N GLU A 413 5.61 16.26 25.59
CA GLU A 413 5.42 17.47 24.79
C GLU A 413 5.24 18.68 25.71
N LEU A 414 5.90 19.79 25.39
CA LEU A 414 5.72 21.08 26.05
C LEU A 414 4.81 21.97 25.20
N VAL A 415 3.67 22.34 25.76
CA VAL A 415 2.67 23.19 25.09
C VAL A 415 2.27 24.37 25.97
N LEU A 416 1.75 25.44 25.36
CA LEU A 416 1.14 26.55 26.10
C LEU A 416 -0.33 26.22 26.37
N ASP A 417 -0.77 26.40 27.62
CA ASP A 417 -2.18 26.35 27.98
C ASP A 417 -2.94 27.62 27.54
N THR A 418 -4.25 27.68 27.80
CA THR A 418 -5.08 28.84 27.45
C THR A 418 -4.69 30.13 28.16
N ASN A 419 -3.90 30.05 29.23
CA ASN A 419 -3.39 31.19 29.99
C ASN A 419 -1.95 31.53 29.59
N GLY A 420 -1.39 30.87 28.57
CA GLY A 420 -0.01 31.05 28.12
C GLY A 420 1.02 30.44 29.06
N LYS A 421 0.66 29.53 29.96
CA LYS A 421 1.61 28.82 30.83
C LYS A 421 2.11 27.56 30.13
N LEU A 422 3.41 27.29 30.24
CA LEU A 422 4.02 26.07 29.71
C LEU A 422 3.60 24.85 30.55
N VAL A 423 3.09 23.81 29.90
CA VAL A 423 2.66 22.56 30.53
C VAL A 423 3.20 21.35 29.76
N SER A 424 3.55 20.30 30.51
CA SER A 424 4.02 19.02 29.98
C SER A 424 2.81 18.12 29.72
N MET A 425 2.67 17.62 28.50
CA MET A 425 1.60 16.74 28.07
C MET A 425 2.16 15.44 27.50
N ASN A 426 1.60 14.31 27.96
CA ASN A 426 1.89 12.99 27.42
C ASN A 426 0.78 12.64 26.42
N ARG A 427 1.03 12.92 25.13
CA ARG A 427 0.13 12.59 24.01
C ARG A 427 0.81 11.54 23.13
N MET A 428 0.06 10.58 22.58
CA MET A 428 0.67 9.60 21.66
C MET A 428 1.03 10.22 20.32
N HIS A 429 2.07 9.67 19.67
CA HIS A 429 2.44 9.97 18.29
C HIS A 429 1.20 9.84 17.37
N GLY A 430 0.81 10.93 16.72
CA GLY A 430 -0.30 10.91 15.75
C GLY A 430 -1.71 11.12 16.32
N GLU A 431 -1.91 11.25 17.64
CA GLU A 431 -3.22 11.60 18.24
C GLU A 431 -3.59 13.09 18.07
N ASN A 432 -3.12 13.74 17.01
CA ASN A 432 -3.49 15.10 16.64
C ASN A 432 -4.88 15.09 15.98
N THR A 433 -5.89 14.71 16.74
CA THR A 433 -7.28 14.90 16.35
C THR A 433 -7.62 16.40 16.46
N VAL A 434 -7.74 17.05 15.29
CA VAL A 434 -8.62 18.22 15.07
C VAL A 434 -8.15 19.60 15.62
N ARG A 435 -6.85 19.82 15.85
CA ARG A 435 -6.24 21.18 15.77
C ARG A 435 -4.85 21.16 15.15
N ALA A 436 -4.74 20.50 14.00
CA ALA A 436 -3.49 20.42 13.24
C ALA A 436 -3.10 21.75 12.54
N SER A 437 -3.72 22.88 12.91
CA SER A 437 -3.49 24.19 12.31
C SER A 437 -2.61 25.13 13.12
N ASP A 438 -2.09 24.77 14.30
CA ASP A 438 -1.43 25.75 15.20
C ASP A 438 -0.35 25.11 16.10
N TRP A 439 0.65 24.45 15.51
CA TRP A 439 1.71 23.81 16.32
C TRP A 439 3.11 24.38 16.07
N TYR A 440 3.72 24.81 17.18
CA TYR A 440 5.15 24.80 17.49
C TYR A 440 5.24 24.07 18.82
N GLY A 441 6.14 23.09 18.96
CA GLY A 441 6.24 22.29 20.17
C GLY A 441 7.64 22.28 20.72
N GLY A 442 7.80 22.69 21.98
CA GLY A 442 8.93 22.26 22.77
C GLY A 442 8.72 20.79 23.14
N LEU A 443 9.80 20.06 23.34
CA LEU A 443 9.82 18.70 23.85
C LEU A 443 10.71 18.70 25.08
N GLU A 444 10.20 18.23 26.20
CA GLU A 444 11.01 17.89 27.35
C GLU A 444 11.39 16.41 27.22
N VAL A 445 12.68 16.14 27.12
CA VAL A 445 13.20 14.82 26.81
C VAL A 445 14.16 14.37 27.89
N TYR A 446 13.84 13.27 28.54
CA TYR A 446 14.73 12.55 29.43
C TYR A 446 15.55 11.54 28.63
N ILE A 447 16.88 11.62 28.71
CA ILE A 447 17.82 10.81 27.93
C ILE A 447 18.72 10.00 28.86
N LEU A 448 18.86 8.70 28.58
CA LEU A 448 19.87 7.82 29.17
C LEU A 448 21.05 7.72 28.21
N HIS A 449 22.22 8.20 28.65
CA HIS A 449 23.46 8.17 27.89
C HIS A 449 24.49 7.27 28.60
N PRO A 450 25.40 6.55 27.91
CA PRO A 450 26.39 5.71 28.59
C PRO A 450 27.24 6.45 29.64
N GLU A 451 27.55 7.73 29.40
CA GLU A 451 28.27 8.59 30.37
C GLU A 451 27.41 9.03 31.56
N TYR A 452 26.08 8.98 31.43
CA TYR A 452 25.11 9.32 32.46
C TYR A 452 24.05 8.21 32.57
N PRO A 453 24.39 7.04 33.15
CA PRO A 453 23.49 5.88 33.21
C PRO A 453 22.21 6.13 34.02
N ASP A 454 22.24 7.06 34.97
CA ASP A 454 21.06 7.52 35.74
C ASP A 454 20.20 8.54 34.97
N GLY A 455 20.64 8.91 33.76
CA GLY A 455 19.97 9.82 32.86
C GLY A 455 20.20 11.30 33.10
N ARG A 456 19.73 12.09 32.14
CA ARG A 456 19.74 13.55 32.18
C ARG A 456 18.52 14.08 31.41
N ASP A 457 17.86 15.07 32.00
CA ASP A 457 16.84 15.87 31.32
C ASP A 457 17.47 16.83 30.31
N VAL A 458 16.80 16.99 29.18
CA VAL A 458 17.17 17.90 28.09
C VAL A 458 15.90 18.53 27.56
N VAL A 459 15.91 19.83 27.31
CA VAL A 459 14.83 20.49 26.56
C VAL A 459 15.23 20.53 25.09
N VAL A 460 14.37 20.02 24.21
CA VAL A 460 14.52 20.08 22.76
C VAL A 460 13.44 21.01 22.22
N ILE A 461 13.81 22.01 21.43
CA ILE A 461 12.86 22.91 20.77
C ILE A 461 13.04 22.74 19.27
N ALA A 462 11.95 22.56 18.52
CA ALA A 462 12.00 22.39 17.07
C ALA A 462 10.95 23.27 16.38
N ASN A 463 11.30 23.81 15.21
CA ASN A 463 10.30 24.42 14.33
C ASN A 463 9.57 23.37 13.51
N ASP A 464 8.26 23.52 13.35
CA ASP A 464 7.51 22.79 12.34
C ASP A 464 7.55 23.55 11.01
N ILE A 465 8.45 23.16 10.11
CA ILE A 465 8.53 23.76 8.77
C ILE A 465 7.23 23.58 7.97
N THR A 466 6.42 22.55 8.30
CA THR A 466 5.16 22.27 7.61
C THR A 466 4.06 23.26 8.00
N TYR A 467 4.25 23.99 9.10
CA TYR A 467 3.34 25.00 9.56
C TYR A 467 3.89 26.41 9.26
N ARG A 468 3.22 27.13 8.36
CA ARG A 468 3.60 28.50 7.94
C ARG A 468 5.10 28.65 7.61
N ILE A 469 5.69 27.62 6.99
CA ILE A 469 7.12 27.57 6.60
C ILE A 469 8.07 27.79 7.80
N GLY A 470 7.62 27.40 9.01
CA GLY A 470 8.37 27.55 10.25
C GLY A 470 8.62 29.00 10.67
N THR A 471 7.72 29.94 10.35
CA THR A 471 7.89 31.38 10.67
C THR A 471 7.57 31.72 12.14
N PHE A 472 8.37 32.57 12.78
CA PHE A 472 8.16 32.96 14.18
C PHE A 472 7.09 34.05 14.33
N GLY A 473 5.96 33.74 14.95
CA GLY A 473 4.99 34.71 15.45
C GLY A 473 5.02 34.80 16.97
N THR A 474 4.03 35.48 17.55
CA THR A 474 3.98 35.76 19.00
C THR A 474 3.93 34.50 19.84
N ASP A 475 3.08 33.55 19.47
CA ASP A 475 2.86 32.32 20.26
C ASP A 475 4.09 31.42 20.21
N GLU A 476 4.78 31.44 19.06
CA GLU A 476 6.02 30.72 18.82
C GLU A 476 7.18 31.25 19.65
N ASP A 477 7.34 32.58 19.67
CA ASP A 477 8.34 33.26 20.47
C ASP A 477 8.10 33.03 21.96
N ASP A 478 6.84 33.09 22.40
CA ASP A 478 6.42 32.83 23.78
C ASP A 478 6.77 31.42 24.25
N LEU A 479 6.47 30.42 23.43
CA LEU A 479 6.81 29.02 23.72
C LEU A 479 8.32 28.83 23.80
N TYR A 480 9.06 29.35 22.83
CA TYR A 480 10.52 29.29 22.80
C TYR A 480 11.11 29.92 24.06
N GLU A 481 10.65 31.12 24.43
CA GLU A 481 11.13 31.84 25.60
C GLU A 481 10.87 31.04 26.88
N LYS A 482 9.65 30.52 27.06
CA LYS A 482 9.25 29.76 28.26
C LYS A 482 9.97 28.43 28.37
N ALA A 483 10.11 27.68 27.28
CA ALA A 483 10.87 26.43 27.27
C ALA A 483 12.37 26.68 27.54
N SER A 484 12.93 27.76 26.98
CA SER A 484 14.31 28.17 27.24
C SER A 484 14.52 28.62 28.70
N LYS A 485 13.55 29.33 29.29
CA LYS A 485 13.56 29.68 30.73
C LYS A 485 13.53 28.44 31.60
N LEU A 486 12.65 27.48 31.32
CA LEU A 486 12.59 26.19 32.02
C LEU A 486 13.95 25.49 32.03
N ALA A 487 14.60 25.37 30.86
CA ALA A 487 15.92 24.74 30.76
C ALA A 487 16.97 25.46 31.63
N ARG A 488 16.98 26.81 31.65
CA ARG A 488 17.90 27.60 32.48
C ARG A 488 17.63 27.44 33.98
N GLU A 489 16.36 27.42 34.38
CA GLU A 489 15.94 27.26 35.78
C GLU A 489 16.35 25.89 36.32
N HIS A 490 16.14 24.83 35.53
CA HIS A 490 16.53 23.46 35.85
C HIS A 490 18.03 23.19 35.62
N LYS A 491 18.76 24.12 35.01
CA LYS A 491 20.18 24.00 34.63
C LYS A 491 20.47 22.78 33.73
N ILE A 492 19.55 22.51 32.82
CA ILE A 492 19.63 21.40 31.87
C ILE A 492 19.93 21.89 30.46
N PRO A 493 20.55 21.06 29.59
CA PRO A 493 20.82 21.45 28.22
C PRO A 493 19.54 21.81 27.45
N CYS A 494 19.64 22.83 26.59
CA CYS A 494 18.60 23.23 25.66
C CYS A 494 19.12 23.03 24.22
N ILE A 495 18.54 22.10 23.49
CA ILE A 495 18.86 21.80 22.09
C ILE A 495 17.81 22.47 21.21
N TYR A 496 18.24 23.20 20.19
CA TYR A 496 17.34 23.83 19.24
C TYR A 496 17.56 23.29 17.83
N LEU A 497 16.50 22.74 17.23
CA LEU A 497 16.46 22.19 15.88
C LEU A 497 15.88 23.24 14.93
N SER A 498 16.76 23.90 14.20
CA SER A 498 16.43 25.07 13.38
C SER A 498 16.04 24.68 11.96
N ALA A 499 14.75 24.78 11.64
CA ALA A 499 14.20 24.70 10.28
C ALA A 499 13.10 25.77 10.13
N ASN A 500 13.48 27.00 9.82
CA ASN A 500 12.59 28.16 9.82
C ASN A 500 12.89 29.14 8.67
N SER A 501 11.97 30.08 8.48
CA SER A 501 12.08 31.18 7.50
C SER A 501 12.16 32.57 8.16
N GLY A 502 12.49 32.64 9.44
CA GLY A 502 12.56 33.89 10.22
C GLY A 502 11.21 34.36 10.76
N ALA A 503 11.08 35.66 11.02
CA ALA A 503 9.88 36.26 11.60
C ALA A 503 8.67 36.16 10.66
N ARG A 504 7.48 35.95 11.23
CA ARG A 504 6.22 35.92 10.51
C ARG A 504 5.91 37.29 9.96
N MET A 505 5.97 37.41 8.64
CA MET A 505 5.52 38.59 7.92
C MET A 505 4.06 38.42 7.50
N GLY A 506 3.25 39.45 7.73
CA GLY A 506 1.87 39.49 7.31
C GLY A 506 1.40 40.94 7.24
N LEU A 507 0.53 41.23 6.28
CA LEU A 507 -0.23 42.48 6.23
C LEU A 507 -1.65 42.20 6.74
N ALA A 508 -2.34 43.23 7.20
CA ALA A 508 -3.75 43.12 7.57
C ALA A 508 -4.59 42.90 6.30
N GLU A 509 -4.91 41.64 5.98
CA GLU A 509 -5.66 41.27 4.78
C GLU A 509 -7.08 41.85 4.83
N GLU A 510 -7.68 41.99 6.01
CA GLU A 510 -8.95 42.68 6.21
C GLU A 510 -8.89 44.15 5.77
N VAL A 511 -7.77 44.84 6.03
CA VAL A 511 -7.57 46.23 5.60
C VAL A 511 -7.36 46.30 4.09
N LYS A 512 -6.63 45.35 3.51
CA LYS A 512 -6.36 45.31 2.06
C LYS A 512 -7.63 45.21 1.22
N THR A 513 -8.65 44.48 1.71
CA THR A 513 -9.94 44.36 1.00
C THR A 513 -10.79 45.63 1.02
N VAL A 514 -10.55 46.53 1.97
CA VAL A 514 -11.32 47.78 2.16
C VAL A 514 -10.49 49.04 1.89
N LEU A 515 -9.21 48.89 1.52
CA LEU A 515 -8.31 50.00 1.27
C LEU A 515 -8.63 50.64 -0.08
N GLU A 516 -9.19 51.84 -0.03
CA GLU A 516 -9.41 52.68 -1.21
C GLU A 516 -8.25 53.66 -1.41
N VAL A 517 -7.79 53.81 -2.65
CA VAL A 517 -6.70 54.73 -3.01
C VAL A 517 -7.29 56.02 -3.59
N ALA A 518 -6.98 57.16 -2.95
CA ALA A 518 -7.33 58.48 -3.45
C ALA A 518 -6.26 58.96 -4.45
N TRP A 519 -6.48 58.68 -5.73
CA TRP A 519 -5.64 59.15 -6.84
C TRP A 519 -5.86 60.65 -7.08
N GLU A 520 -4.78 61.42 -7.32
CA GLU A 520 -4.90 62.83 -7.72
C GLU A 520 -5.57 62.99 -9.09
N ASP A 521 -5.36 62.02 -9.99
CA ASP A 521 -5.98 61.95 -11.32
C ASP A 521 -6.36 60.49 -11.62
N THR A 522 -7.66 60.21 -11.71
CA THR A 522 -8.19 58.86 -12.00
C THR A 522 -7.88 58.37 -13.42
N THR A 523 -7.40 59.25 -14.30
CA THR A 523 -7.02 58.93 -15.68
C THR A 523 -5.52 58.73 -15.89
N GLN A 524 -4.69 59.12 -14.90
CA GLN A 524 -3.24 58.93 -14.90
C GLN A 524 -2.78 58.31 -13.57
N MET A 525 -2.86 56.99 -13.47
CA MET A 525 -2.48 56.22 -12.27
C MET A 525 -0.96 56.18 -12.01
N ASP A 526 -0.15 56.80 -12.85
CA ASP A 526 1.32 56.87 -12.74
C ASP A 526 1.79 58.05 -11.85
N LYS A 527 0.86 58.92 -11.43
CA LYS A 527 1.15 60.11 -10.61
C LYS A 527 0.84 59.87 -9.13
N VAL A 528 1.53 60.66 -8.30
CA VAL A 528 1.57 60.62 -6.83
C VAL A 528 0.18 60.42 -6.22
N CYS A 529 0.07 59.48 -5.27
CA CYS A 529 -1.14 59.28 -4.47
C CYS A 529 -1.07 60.15 -3.21
N THR A 530 -2.19 60.75 -2.80
CA THR A 530 -2.29 61.47 -1.52
C THR A 530 -3.15 60.70 -0.53
N TYR A 531 -2.70 60.59 0.73
CA TYR A 531 -3.48 59.98 1.81
C TYR A 531 -4.13 61.09 2.64
N LYS A 532 -5.46 61.15 2.67
CA LYS A 532 -6.20 61.81 3.75
C LYS A 532 -6.81 60.73 4.63
N ALA A 533 -6.31 60.60 5.86
CA ALA A 533 -7.01 59.84 6.88
C ALA A 533 -8.37 60.51 7.09
N GLY A 534 -9.44 59.88 6.60
CA GLY A 534 -10.80 60.33 6.86
C GLY A 534 -11.06 60.21 8.36
N ASN A 535 -11.26 61.33 9.03
CA ASN A 535 -11.93 61.32 10.33
C ASN A 535 -13.31 60.70 10.11
N LYS A 536 -13.52 59.49 10.64
CA LYS A 536 -14.86 59.00 10.94
C LYS A 536 -15.40 59.78 12.13
#